data_AF-A0A4S4NMQ1-F1
#
_entry.id   AF-A0A4S4NMQ1-F1
#
_cell.length_a   1.000
_cell.length_b   1.000
_cell.length_c   1.000
_cell.angle_alpha   90.00
_cell.angle_beta   90.00
_cell.angle_gamma   90.00
#
_symmetry.space_group_name_H-M   'P 1'
#
loop_
_entity.id
_entity.type
_entity.pdbx_description
1 polymer ?
#
loop_
_entity_poly.entity_id
_entity_poly.type
_entity_poly.pdbx_seq_one_letter_code
_entity_poly.pdbx_strand_id
1 'polypeptide(L)' 'MPDTPHTRPITEDDFGPSFYDYESELREMAVEIGNELQRNEPEKPRSEIVRTALQRARRWWLDRAG' A
#
# COMPACT_ATOMS: atom_id res chain seq x y z
N MET A 1 -4.45 18.84 20.58
CA MET A 1 -3.85 18.56 19.26
C MET A 1 -4.95 17.92 18.43
N PRO A 2 -5.28 18.39 17.21
CA PRO A 2 -6.31 17.73 16.44
C PRO A 2 -5.77 16.38 15.96
N ASP A 3 -6.43 15.30 16.34
CA ASP A 3 -6.27 13.97 15.74
C ASP A 3 -6.47 14.10 14.23
N THR A 4 -5.36 14.16 13.48
CA THR A 4 -5.41 14.20 12.02
C THR A 4 -5.91 12.85 11.54
N PRO A 5 -7.04 12.77 10.80
CA PRO A 5 -7.62 11.51 10.32
C PRO A 5 -6.74 10.73 9.31
N HIS A 6 -5.49 11.19 9.09
CA HIS A 6 -4.47 10.55 8.27
C HIS A 6 -3.63 9.50 9.02
N THR A 7 -3.93 9.18 10.28
CA THR A 7 -3.09 8.31 11.15
C THR A 7 -3.35 6.81 11.04
N ARG A 8 -4.45 6.36 10.42
CA ARG A 8 -4.72 4.91 10.35
C ARG A 8 -3.74 4.22 9.39
N PRO A 9 -3.03 3.16 9.79
CA PRO A 9 -2.10 2.46 8.91
C PRO A 9 -2.82 1.88 7.69
N ILE A 10 -2.11 1.74 6.58
CA ILE A 10 -2.60 1.04 5.38
C ILE A 10 -2.70 -0.45 5.71
N THR A 11 -3.80 -1.08 5.31
CA THR A 11 -4.12 -2.50 5.53
C THR A 11 -4.57 -3.15 4.22
N GLU A 12 -4.66 -4.48 4.18
CA GLU A 12 -5.10 -5.21 2.98
C GLU A 12 -6.50 -4.76 2.50
N ASP A 13 -7.41 -4.48 3.43
CA ASP A 13 -8.76 -3.99 3.13
C ASP A 13 -8.78 -2.69 2.30
N ASP A 14 -7.74 -1.86 2.40
CA ASP A 14 -7.67 -0.60 1.65
C ASP A 14 -7.42 -0.83 0.15
N PHE A 15 -6.93 -2.00 -0.25
CA PHE A 15 -6.68 -2.37 -1.64
C PHE A 15 -7.90 -3.00 -2.33
N GLY A 16 -8.97 -3.27 -1.58
CA GLY A 16 -10.22 -3.83 -2.09
C GLY A 16 -10.24 -5.36 -2.20
N PRO A 17 -11.40 -5.96 -2.51
CA PRO A 17 -11.61 -7.40 -2.41
C PRO A 17 -10.74 -8.24 -3.35
N SER A 18 -10.42 -7.72 -4.55
CA SER A 18 -9.53 -8.40 -5.50
C SER A 18 -8.07 -8.47 -5.02
N PHE A 19 -7.73 -7.76 -3.94
CA PHE A 19 -6.38 -7.79 -3.42
C PHE A 19 -6.04 -9.15 -2.83
N TYR A 20 -7.02 -9.84 -2.24
CA TYR A 20 -6.87 -11.18 -1.67
C TYR A 20 -6.57 -12.27 -2.71
N ASP A 21 -6.77 -11.98 -4.00
CA ASP A 21 -6.41 -12.90 -5.10
C ASP A 21 -4.90 -12.85 -5.43
N TYR A 22 -4.13 -11.91 -4.88
CA TYR A 22 -2.68 -11.85 -5.05
C TYR A 22 -1.94 -12.76 -4.07
N GLU A 23 -0.74 -13.19 -4.50
CA GLU A 23 0.23 -13.89 -3.66
C GLU A 23 0.49 -13.11 -2.35
N SER A 24 0.59 -13.85 -1.24
CA SER A 24 0.77 -13.25 0.10
C SER A 24 1.97 -12.32 0.17
N GLU A 25 3.10 -12.69 -0.43
CA GLU A 25 4.30 -11.84 -0.46
C GLU A 25 4.08 -10.51 -1.20
N LEU A 26 3.29 -10.51 -2.28
CA LEU A 26 2.93 -9.28 -3.01
C LEU A 26 2.04 -8.40 -2.14
N ARG A 27 1.08 -9.01 -1.43
CA ARG A 27 0.17 -8.28 -0.54
C ARG A 27 0.91 -7.63 0.62
N GLU A 28 1.77 -8.39 1.29
CA GLU A 28 2.63 -7.91 2.38
C GLU A 28 3.49 -6.73 1.92
N MET A 29 4.12 -6.85 0.73
CA MET A 29 4.94 -5.79 0.15
C MET A 29 4.13 -4.53 -0.18
N ALA A 30 2.92 -4.67 -0.72
CA ALA A 30 2.06 -3.53 -1.02
C ALA A 30 1.61 -2.80 0.26
N VAL A 31 1.30 -3.52 1.34
CA VAL A 31 0.98 -2.93 2.64
C VAL A 31 2.19 -2.20 3.23
N GLU A 32 3.39 -2.80 3.16
CA GLU A 32 4.63 -2.20 3.64
C GLU A 32 4.94 -0.88 2.91
N ILE A 33 4.93 -0.90 1.57
CA ILE A 33 5.16 0.29 0.75
C ILE A 33 4.08 1.35 1.02
N GLY A 34 2.82 0.95 1.20
CA GLY A 34 1.73 1.87 1.50
C GLY A 34 1.95 2.62 2.81
N ASN A 35 2.35 1.91 3.86
CA ASN A 35 2.67 2.52 5.15
C ASN A 35 3.92 3.40 5.10
N GLU A 36 4.93 3.02 4.31
CA GLU A 36 6.10 3.88 4.07
C GLU A 36 5.71 5.19 3.37
N LEU A 37 4.93 5.11 2.29
CA LEU A 37 4.44 6.28 1.56
C LEU A 37 3.59 7.17 2.47
N GLN A 38 2.75 6.60 3.33
CA GLN A 38 1.95 7.37 4.28
C GLN A 38 2.82 8.14 5.29
N ARG A 39 3.94 7.56 5.73
CA ARG A 39 4.89 8.23 6.64
C ARG A 39 5.66 9.35 5.95
N ASN A 40 6.08 9.10 4.71
CA ASN A 40 6.92 10.04 3.96
C ASN A 40 6.12 11.16 3.29
N GLU A 41 4.87 10.88 2.90
CA GLU A 41 4.01 11.77 2.13
C GLU A 41 2.58 11.82 2.74
N PRO A 42 2.43 12.26 4.00
CA PRO A 42 1.15 12.22 4.72
C PRO A 42 0.06 13.12 4.13
N GLU A 43 0.45 14.09 3.30
CA GLU A 43 -0.44 14.97 2.54
C GLU A 43 -1.12 14.28 1.35
N LYS A 44 -0.59 13.13 0.90
CA LYS A 44 -1.17 12.42 -0.23
C LYS A 44 -2.51 11.76 0.15
N PRO A 45 -3.48 11.76 -0.77
CA PRO A 45 -4.70 11.00 -0.60
C PRO A 45 -4.41 9.52 -0.40
N ARG A 46 -5.12 8.88 0.54
CA ARG A 46 -4.97 7.45 0.83
C ARG A 46 -5.15 6.58 -0.42
N SER A 47 -6.09 6.93 -1.30
CA SER A 47 -6.31 6.23 -2.58
C SER A 47 -5.10 6.29 -3.51
N GLU A 48 -4.37 7.40 -3.52
CA GLU A 48 -3.14 7.55 -4.31
C GLU A 48 -2.00 6.74 -3.71
N ILE A 49 -1.87 6.72 -2.37
CA ILE A 49 -0.92 5.89 -1.65
C ILE A 49 -1.14 4.40 -1.97
N VAL A 50 -2.38 3.90 -1.82
CA VAL A 50 -2.74 2.50 -2.12
C VAL A 50 -2.43 2.14 -3.58
N ARG A 51 -2.83 2.99 -4.52
CA ARG A 51 -2.56 2.78 -5.95
C ARG A 51 -1.06 2.71 -6.24
N THR A 52 -0.28 3.64 -5.68
CA THR A 52 1.17 3.71 -5.86
C THR A 52 1.85 2.50 -5.22
N ALA A 53 1.42 2.10 -4.03
CA ALA A 53 1.97 0.96 -3.32
C ALA A 53 1.75 -0.35 -4.09
N LEU A 54 0.54 -0.57 -4.61
CA LEU A 54 0.24 -1.75 -5.43
C LEU A 54 1.08 -1.78 -6.72
N GLN A 55 1.27 -0.63 -7.38
CA GLN A 55 2.11 -0.55 -8.57
C GLN A 55 3.57 -0.89 -8.28
N ARG A 56 4.13 -0.36 -7.20
CA ARG A 56 5.52 -0.64 -6.78
C ARG A 56 5.69 -2.11 -6.35
N ALA A 57 4.74 -2.65 -5.60
CA ALA A 57 4.75 -4.05 -5.17
C ALA A 57 4.67 -5.01 -6.37
N ARG A 58 3.79 -4.75 -7.34
CA ARG A 58 3.72 -5.54 -8.58
C ARG A 58 5.02 -5.50 -9.37
N ARG A 59 5.66 -4.33 -9.46
CA ARG A 59 6.94 -4.20 -10.15
C ARG A 59 8.03 -5.01 -9.45
N TRP A 60 8.18 -4.84 -8.14
CA TRP A 60 9.11 -5.64 -7.33
C TRP A 60 8.88 -7.15 -7.50
N TRP A 61 7.61 -7.58 -7.52
CA TRP A 61 7.26 -8.99 -7.73
C TRP A 61 7.68 -9.51 -9.13
N LEU A 62 7.43 -8.73 -10.18
CA LEU A 62 7.84 -9.07 -11.54
C LEU A 62 9.36 -9.12 -11.70
N ASP A 63 10.08 -8.17 -11.08
CA ASP A 63 11.55 -8.14 -11.08
C ASP A 63 12.17 -9.34 -10.33
N ARG A 64 11.44 -9.94 -9.36
CA ARG A 64 11.86 -11.15 -8.64
C ARG A 64 11.59 -12.45 -9.40
N ALA A 65 10.58 -12.45 -10.28
CA ALA A 65 10.14 -13.64 -11.02
C ALA A 65 10.88 -13.83 -12.37
N GLY A 66 11.73 -12.87 -12.77
CA GLY A 66 12.60 -12.93 -13.96
C GLY A 66 14.05 -13.19 -13.60
#